data_AF-A0A218QID1-F1
#
_entry.id   AF-A0A218QID1-F1
#
_cell.length_a   1.000
_cell.length_b   1.000
_cell.length_c   1.000
_cell.angle_alpha   90.00
_cell.angle_beta   90.00
_cell.angle_gamma   90.00
#
_symmetry.space_group_name_H-M   'P 1'
#
loop_
_entity.id
_entity.type
_entity.pdbx_description
1 polymer ?
#
loop_
_entity_poly.entity_id
_entity_poly.type
_entity_poly.pdbx_seq_one_letter_code
_entity_poly.pdbx_strand_id
1 'polypeptide(L)'
;MTALSNIDIEKELVKGNIKIFPFKKDNLKGASYNLTASHLAWKIPDTNNDSYTSIYNASVNQIIIPGRACVLIVTNEAIWVSEGIAGTYHSKVKLVSQGIGHIGTTLDPGYMGVSVIALHNHTEKDINITPGETTFTSIMFQFVRSKSDPEQHDNRPGRPDILNKVGLTDKENEWLNERFRNYKESLQTQLKKDSKDFQDLRNKYNNKNNNLDLLLPYIIYGTFIIASSSLGGYLYNNQSNLKQTNWYSAANFFADKATLGFTGALIVQLVNDIQKRNKQI
;
A
#
# COMPACT_ATOMS: atom_id res chain seq x y z
N MET A 1 1.71 -19.44 4.67
CA MET A 1 1.63 -18.13 3.98
C MET A 1 0.87 -17.19 4.88
N THR A 2 1.41 -16.01 5.16
CA THR A 2 0.76 -15.00 6.02
C THR A 2 0.21 -13.90 5.14
N ALA A 3 -1.09 -13.61 5.26
CA ALA A 3 -1.71 -12.51 4.53
C ALA A 3 -1.18 -11.16 5.05
N LEU A 4 -0.97 -10.21 4.13
CA LEU A 4 -0.55 -8.85 4.49
C LEU A 4 -1.76 -8.09 5.06
N SER A 5 -1.56 -7.44 6.21
CA SER A 5 -2.52 -6.46 6.73
C SER A 5 -2.54 -5.20 5.87
N ASN A 6 -3.53 -4.33 6.05
CA ASN A 6 -3.57 -3.01 5.43
C ASN A 6 -2.29 -2.21 5.70
N ILE A 7 -1.73 -2.32 6.91
CA ILE A 7 -0.49 -1.65 7.31
C ILE A 7 0.69 -2.20 6.52
N ASP A 8 0.76 -3.51 6.31
CA ASP A 8 1.83 -4.13 5.55
C ASP A 8 1.70 -3.82 4.05
N ILE A 9 0.48 -3.82 3.51
CA ILE A 9 0.21 -3.39 2.13
C ILE A 9 0.68 -1.93 1.93
N GLU A 10 0.37 -1.03 2.86
CA GLU A 10 0.87 0.36 2.80
C GLU A 10 2.40 0.43 2.78
N LYS A 11 3.08 -0.31 3.67
CA LYS A 11 4.55 -0.35 3.71
C LYS A 11 5.13 -0.85 2.39
N GLU A 12 4.58 -1.93 1.85
CA GLU A 12 5.07 -2.54 0.62
C GLU A 12 4.76 -1.68 -0.62
N LEU A 13 3.67 -0.91 -0.62
CA LEU A 13 3.40 0.14 -1.61
C LEU A 13 4.47 1.24 -1.57
N VAL A 14 4.81 1.75 -0.39
CA VAL A 14 5.81 2.82 -0.23
C VAL A 14 7.22 2.34 -0.56
N LYS A 15 7.58 1.11 -0.17
CA LYS A 15 8.85 0.46 -0.56
C LYS A 15 8.92 0.18 -2.07
N GLY A 16 7.78 0.15 -2.75
CA GLY A 16 7.69 -0.12 -4.19
C GLY A 16 7.72 -1.61 -4.55
N ASN A 17 7.43 -2.49 -3.59
CA ASN A 17 7.25 -3.94 -3.78
C ASN A 17 5.84 -4.31 -4.24
N ILE A 18 4.87 -3.43 -3.99
CA ILE A 18 3.53 -3.46 -4.58
C ILE A 18 3.33 -2.14 -5.32
N LYS A 19 2.73 -2.18 -6.51
CA LYS A 19 2.27 -0.99 -7.24
C LYS A 19 0.87 -1.26 -7.72
N ILE A 20 -0.03 -0.31 -7.51
CA ILE A 20 -1.43 -0.40 -7.93
C ILE A 20 -1.79 0.96 -8.51
N PHE A 21 -2.27 1.03 -9.75
CA PHE A 21 -2.75 2.28 -10.30
C PHE A 21 -4.03 2.07 -11.13
N PRO A 22 -5.10 2.88 -10.90
CA PRO A 22 -5.19 3.92 -9.88
C PRO A 22 -5.24 3.35 -8.45
N PHE A 23 -4.45 3.91 -7.53
CA PHE A 23 -4.55 3.61 -6.11
C PHE A 23 -5.58 4.54 -5.45
N LYS A 24 -6.57 3.95 -4.78
CA LYS A 24 -7.59 4.63 -3.99
C LYS A 24 -7.50 4.14 -2.55
N LYS A 25 -7.33 5.05 -1.60
CA LYS A 25 -7.16 4.71 -0.18
C LYS A 25 -8.38 3.97 0.38
N ASP A 26 -9.56 4.39 -0.02
CA ASP A 26 -10.83 3.79 0.40
C ASP A 26 -10.99 2.34 -0.05
N ASN A 27 -10.25 1.92 -1.08
CA ASN A 27 -10.26 0.54 -1.56
C ASN A 27 -9.35 -0.37 -0.72
N LEU A 28 -8.44 0.17 0.10
CA LEU A 28 -7.63 -0.61 1.02
C LEU A 28 -8.45 -1.04 2.24
N LYS A 29 -8.53 -2.34 2.48
CA LYS A 29 -9.24 -2.98 3.60
C LYS A 29 -8.25 -3.71 4.51
N GLY A 30 -8.73 -4.18 5.66
CA GLY A 30 -7.90 -4.70 6.76
C GLY A 30 -6.85 -5.74 6.36
N ALA A 31 -7.10 -6.56 5.33
CA ALA A 31 -6.15 -7.56 4.81
C ALA A 31 -6.23 -7.73 3.28
N SER A 32 -6.77 -6.73 2.57
CA SER A 32 -7.02 -6.83 1.13
C SER A 32 -7.10 -5.45 0.47
N TYR A 33 -7.10 -5.43 -0.85
CA TYR A 33 -7.39 -4.24 -1.64
C TYR A 33 -8.53 -4.55 -2.63
N ASN A 34 -9.54 -3.70 -2.68
CA ASN A 34 -10.69 -3.87 -3.57
C ASN A 34 -10.39 -3.28 -4.95
N LEU A 35 -10.68 -4.04 -6.01
CA LEU A 35 -10.47 -3.63 -7.40
C LEU A 35 -11.79 -3.20 -8.04
N THR A 36 -11.72 -2.17 -8.87
CA THR A 36 -12.85 -1.62 -9.63
C THR A 36 -12.90 -2.21 -11.03
N ALA A 37 -14.11 -2.31 -11.60
CA ALA A 37 -14.25 -2.74 -12.99
C ALA A 37 -13.76 -1.64 -13.94
N SER A 38 -13.07 -2.01 -15.02
CA SER A 38 -12.88 -1.09 -16.15
C SER A 38 -14.12 -1.10 -17.04
N HIS A 39 -14.08 -0.41 -18.19
CA HIS A 39 -15.15 -0.48 -19.19
C HIS A 39 -15.06 -1.74 -20.07
N LEU A 40 -13.97 -2.50 -19.96
CA LEU A 40 -13.75 -3.73 -20.71
C LEU A 40 -14.43 -4.90 -20.01
N ALA A 41 -15.58 -5.30 -20.54
CA ALA A 41 -16.39 -6.38 -20.02
C ALA A 41 -17.17 -7.08 -21.13
N TRP A 42 -17.17 -8.42 -21.12
CA TRP A 42 -17.81 -9.23 -22.16
C TRP A 42 -18.55 -10.42 -21.58
N LYS A 43 -19.69 -10.76 -22.18
CA LYS A 43 -20.36 -12.04 -21.96
C LYS A 43 -19.53 -13.15 -22.61
N ILE A 44 -19.29 -14.23 -21.85
CA ILE A 44 -18.71 -15.47 -22.37
C ILE A 44 -19.82 -16.17 -23.19
N PRO A 45 -19.52 -16.62 -24.42
CA PRO A 45 -20.51 -17.29 -25.26
C PRO A 45 -21.04 -18.58 -24.61
N ASP A 46 -22.34 -18.84 -24.77
CA ASP A 46 -23.00 -20.03 -24.22
C ASP A 46 -22.63 -21.30 -25.01
N THR A 47 -22.28 -21.14 -26.28
CA THR A 47 -21.81 -22.21 -27.17
C THR A 47 -20.49 -21.82 -27.86
N ASN A 48 -19.69 -22.80 -28.26
CA ASN A 48 -18.38 -22.56 -28.90
C ASN A 48 -18.45 -21.82 -30.25
N ASN A 49 -19.65 -21.69 -30.85
CA ASN A 49 -19.84 -21.02 -32.14
C ASN A 49 -20.21 -19.54 -31.99
N ASP A 50 -20.54 -19.09 -30.77
CA ASP A 50 -20.90 -17.70 -30.52
C ASP A 50 -19.66 -16.87 -30.18
N SER A 51 -19.70 -15.59 -30.52
CA SER A 51 -18.65 -14.64 -30.16
C SER A 51 -18.89 -14.04 -28.78
N TYR A 52 -17.80 -13.62 -28.14
CA TYR A 52 -17.89 -12.73 -26.98
C TYR A 52 -18.65 -11.46 -27.36
N THR A 53 -19.49 -10.97 -26.46
CA THR A 53 -20.29 -9.76 -26.69
C THR A 53 -20.01 -8.75 -25.58
N SER A 54 -19.68 -7.51 -25.94
CA SER A 54 -19.49 -6.45 -24.96
C SER A 54 -20.78 -6.22 -24.16
N ILE A 55 -20.64 -6.13 -22.85
CA ILE A 55 -21.75 -5.85 -21.92
C ILE A 55 -21.64 -4.47 -21.28
N TYR A 56 -20.75 -3.63 -21.81
CA TYR A 56 -20.60 -2.24 -21.41
C TYR A 56 -21.48 -1.32 -22.27
N ASN A 57 -22.36 -0.57 -21.61
CA ASN A 57 -23.18 0.47 -22.23
C ASN A 57 -22.54 1.85 -21.97
N ALA A 58 -21.91 2.40 -23.02
CA ALA A 58 -21.23 3.69 -22.96
C ALA A 58 -22.17 4.89 -22.75
N SER A 59 -23.44 4.80 -23.17
CA SER A 59 -24.40 5.92 -23.04
C SER A 59 -24.78 6.20 -21.59
N VAL A 60 -24.75 5.18 -20.74
CA VAL A 60 -25.09 5.29 -19.30
C VAL A 60 -23.91 4.96 -18.38
N ASN A 61 -22.73 4.68 -18.94
CA ASN A 61 -21.53 4.25 -18.22
C ASN A 61 -21.80 3.08 -17.25
N GLN A 62 -22.40 1.99 -17.75
CA GLN A 62 -22.70 0.80 -16.94
C GLN A 62 -22.29 -0.49 -17.65
N ILE A 63 -21.73 -1.41 -16.88
CA ILE A 63 -21.67 -2.82 -17.24
C ILE A 63 -22.96 -3.47 -16.76
N ILE A 64 -23.70 -4.11 -17.69
CA ILE A 64 -24.95 -4.80 -17.40
C ILE A 64 -24.67 -6.29 -17.47
N ILE A 65 -24.49 -6.94 -16.32
CA ILE A 65 -24.24 -8.38 -16.23
C ILE A 65 -25.58 -9.10 -16.39
N PRO A 66 -25.83 -9.81 -17.50
CA PRO A 66 -27.12 -10.42 -17.72
C PRO A 66 -27.41 -11.52 -16.70
N GLY A 67 -28.70 -11.73 -16.39
CA GLY A 67 -29.14 -12.93 -15.67
C GLY A 67 -28.62 -14.21 -16.31
N ARG A 68 -28.26 -15.21 -15.49
CA ARG A 68 -27.78 -16.55 -15.91
C ARG A 68 -26.53 -16.57 -16.80
N ALA A 69 -25.79 -15.46 -16.90
CA ALA A 69 -24.62 -15.37 -17.76
C ALA A 69 -23.29 -15.49 -17.01
N CYS A 70 -22.28 -16.04 -17.70
CA CYS A 70 -20.88 -15.91 -17.32
C CYS A 70 -20.24 -14.76 -18.10
N VAL A 71 -19.45 -13.92 -17.43
CA VAL A 71 -18.86 -12.72 -18.01
C VAL A 71 -17.39 -12.59 -17.61
N LEU A 72 -16.59 -11.97 -18.47
CA LEU A 72 -15.22 -11.53 -18.17
C LEU A 72 -15.23 -10.03 -17.95
N ILE A 73 -14.66 -9.57 -16.84
CA ILE A 73 -14.49 -8.13 -16.54
C ILE A 73 -13.01 -7.88 -16.26
N VAL A 74 -12.43 -6.90 -16.94
CA VAL A 74 -11.05 -6.45 -16.70
C VAL A 74 -11.04 -5.42 -15.58
N THR A 75 -10.11 -5.54 -14.63
CA THR A 75 -9.94 -4.55 -13.57
C THR A 75 -9.47 -3.21 -14.14
N ASN A 76 -9.88 -2.12 -13.50
CA ASN A 76 -9.42 -0.79 -13.86
C ASN A 76 -7.97 -0.57 -13.39
N GLU A 77 -7.60 -1.21 -12.27
CA GLU A 77 -6.27 -1.13 -11.71
C GLU A 77 -5.29 -2.05 -12.44
N ALA A 78 -4.15 -1.48 -12.83
CA ALA A 78 -2.94 -2.23 -13.14
C ALA A 78 -2.14 -2.46 -11.86
N ILE A 79 -1.70 -3.71 -11.66
CA ILE A 79 -1.00 -4.18 -10.48
C ILE A 79 0.39 -4.65 -10.89
N TRP A 80 1.38 -4.33 -10.07
CA TRP A 80 2.68 -5.00 -10.08
C TRP A 80 3.03 -5.47 -8.67
N VAL A 81 3.59 -6.67 -8.56
CA VAL A 81 4.15 -7.18 -7.30
C VAL A 81 5.56 -7.73 -7.51
N SER A 82 6.41 -7.63 -6.49
CA SER A 82 7.74 -8.23 -6.51
C SER A 82 7.69 -9.75 -6.43
N GLU A 83 8.83 -10.39 -6.68
CA GLU A 83 9.02 -11.85 -6.63
C GLU A 83 8.86 -12.42 -5.21
N GLY A 84 8.78 -11.55 -4.20
CA GLY A 84 8.53 -11.91 -2.80
C GLY A 84 7.06 -11.84 -2.37
N ILE A 85 6.15 -11.45 -3.27
CA ILE A 85 4.73 -11.24 -2.95
C ILE A 85 3.86 -11.97 -3.98
N ALA A 86 2.99 -12.85 -3.49
CA ALA A 86 1.91 -13.44 -4.26
C ALA A 86 0.56 -12.83 -3.83
N GLY A 87 -0.52 -13.26 -4.47
CA GLY A 87 -1.86 -12.92 -4.04
C GLY A 87 -2.93 -13.91 -4.50
N THR A 88 -4.15 -13.64 -4.07
CA THR A 88 -5.35 -14.39 -4.44
C THR A 88 -6.52 -13.44 -4.62
N TYR A 89 -7.33 -13.65 -5.65
CA TYR A 89 -8.53 -12.87 -5.91
C TYR A 89 -9.76 -13.52 -5.26
N HIS A 90 -10.59 -12.71 -4.62
CA HIS A 90 -11.73 -13.13 -3.83
C HIS A 90 -12.97 -12.34 -4.19
N SER A 91 -14.10 -13.03 -4.20
CA SER A 91 -15.42 -12.44 -4.39
C SER A 91 -15.77 -11.53 -3.21
N LYS A 92 -16.49 -10.44 -3.49
CA LYS A 92 -16.98 -9.56 -2.44
C LYS A 92 -18.28 -10.06 -1.85
N VAL A 93 -18.38 -10.10 -0.51
CA VAL A 93 -19.58 -10.53 0.23
C VAL A 93 -20.86 -9.85 -0.29
N LYS A 94 -20.80 -8.54 -0.58
CA LYS A 94 -21.93 -7.79 -1.15
C LYS A 94 -22.42 -8.37 -2.47
N LEU A 95 -21.52 -8.73 -3.39
CA LEU A 95 -21.90 -9.27 -4.70
C LEU A 95 -22.36 -10.73 -4.60
N VAL A 96 -21.68 -11.56 -3.80
CA VAL A 96 -22.11 -12.95 -3.62
C VAL A 96 -23.47 -13.05 -2.93
N SER A 97 -23.80 -12.12 -2.02
CA SER A 97 -25.14 -12.05 -1.42
C SER A 97 -26.24 -11.63 -2.41
N GLN A 98 -25.87 -11.08 -3.56
CA GLN A 98 -26.76 -10.74 -4.67
C GLN A 98 -26.83 -11.84 -5.73
N GLY A 99 -26.17 -12.99 -5.50
CA GLY A 99 -26.16 -14.12 -6.43
C GLY A 99 -25.06 -14.08 -7.50
N ILE A 100 -24.05 -13.21 -7.36
CA ILE A 100 -22.84 -13.27 -8.21
C ILE A 100 -21.85 -14.30 -7.65
N GLY A 101 -21.46 -15.27 -8.45
CA GLY A 101 -20.34 -16.17 -8.20
C GLY A 101 -19.06 -15.69 -8.92
N HIS A 102 -17.90 -16.06 -8.39
CA HIS A 102 -16.60 -15.87 -9.04
C HIS A 102 -15.65 -17.00 -8.66
N ILE A 103 -14.72 -17.32 -9.55
CA ILE A 103 -13.68 -18.33 -9.34
C ILE A 103 -12.43 -17.65 -8.78
N GLY A 104 -12.05 -17.96 -7.54
CA GLY A 104 -10.80 -17.45 -6.96
C GLY A 104 -9.58 -17.90 -7.79
N THR A 105 -8.77 -16.92 -8.22
CA THR A 105 -7.53 -17.15 -8.98
C THR A 105 -6.32 -16.62 -8.21
N THR A 106 -5.11 -16.97 -8.67
CA THR A 106 -3.85 -16.52 -8.08
C THR A 106 -3.32 -15.27 -8.77
N LEU A 107 -2.63 -14.44 -8.00
CA LEU A 107 -1.69 -13.44 -8.49
C LEU A 107 -0.29 -13.99 -8.24
N ASP A 108 0.43 -14.33 -9.30
CA ASP A 108 1.77 -14.88 -9.16
C ASP A 108 2.78 -13.77 -8.80
N PRO A 109 3.87 -14.10 -8.09
CA PRO A 109 4.94 -13.13 -7.87
C PRO A 109 5.54 -12.63 -9.19
N GLY A 110 5.97 -11.37 -9.21
CA GLY A 110 6.44 -10.72 -10.44
C GLY A 110 5.34 -10.30 -11.41
N TYR A 111 4.06 -10.60 -11.13
CA TYR A 111 2.94 -10.22 -11.99
C TYR A 111 2.94 -8.72 -12.30
N MET A 112 2.57 -8.37 -13.53
CA MET A 112 2.39 -7.01 -14.01
C MET A 112 1.10 -6.93 -14.83
N GLY A 113 0.28 -5.90 -14.62
CA GLY A 113 -0.82 -5.52 -15.51
C GLY A 113 -2.21 -5.57 -14.91
N VAL A 114 -3.22 -5.50 -15.78
CA VAL A 114 -4.64 -5.58 -15.39
C VAL A 114 -5.10 -7.03 -15.30
N SER A 115 -6.04 -7.30 -14.39
CA SER A 115 -6.55 -8.64 -14.13
C SER A 115 -7.86 -8.87 -14.89
N VAL A 116 -8.02 -10.05 -15.48
CA VAL A 116 -9.28 -10.49 -16.09
C VAL A 116 -9.98 -11.41 -15.10
N ILE A 117 -11.23 -11.07 -14.76
CA ILE A 117 -11.98 -11.71 -13.68
C ILE A 117 -13.27 -12.29 -14.23
N ALA A 118 -13.47 -13.59 -14.06
CA ALA A 118 -14.68 -14.28 -14.53
C ALA A 118 -15.77 -14.28 -13.45
N LEU A 119 -16.91 -13.66 -13.74
CA LEU A 119 -18.08 -13.66 -12.86
C LEU A 119 -19.21 -14.48 -13.46
N HIS A 120 -20.01 -15.13 -12.63
CA HIS A 120 -21.25 -15.78 -13.03
C HIS A 120 -22.43 -15.16 -12.28
N ASN A 121 -23.46 -14.74 -12.99
CA ASN A 121 -24.71 -14.28 -12.39
C ASN A 121 -25.67 -15.45 -12.24
N HIS A 122 -25.82 -15.97 -11.02
CA HIS A 122 -26.71 -17.11 -10.76
C HIS A 122 -28.19 -16.70 -10.71
N THR A 123 -28.52 -15.41 -10.77
CA THR A 123 -29.89 -14.92 -10.71
C THR A 123 -30.51 -14.77 -12.10
N GLU A 124 -31.82 -14.58 -12.15
CA GLU A 124 -32.55 -14.21 -13.38
C GLU A 124 -32.50 -12.70 -13.68
N LYS A 125 -31.93 -11.89 -12.77
CA LYS A 125 -31.96 -10.43 -12.88
C LYS A 125 -30.62 -9.90 -13.31
N ASP A 126 -30.65 -8.85 -14.13
CA ASP A 126 -29.45 -8.14 -14.51
C ASP A 126 -28.84 -7.41 -13.31
N ILE A 127 -27.51 -7.36 -13.27
CA ILE A 127 -26.74 -6.69 -12.22
C ILE A 127 -25.87 -5.62 -12.86
N ASN A 128 -26.04 -4.38 -12.40
CA ASN A 128 -25.36 -3.23 -12.97
C ASN A 128 -24.14 -2.86 -12.12
N ILE A 129 -23.01 -2.61 -12.79
CA ILE A 129 -21.75 -2.18 -12.20
C ILE A 129 -21.28 -0.93 -12.93
N THR A 130 -20.93 0.12 -12.20
CA THR A 130 -20.35 1.35 -12.79
C THR A 130 -18.83 1.23 -12.90
N PRO A 131 -18.23 1.30 -14.10
CA PRO A 131 -16.78 1.29 -14.30
C PRO A 131 -16.05 2.38 -13.50
N GLY A 132 -14.87 2.06 -12.97
CA GLY A 132 -14.01 2.96 -12.19
C GLY A 132 -14.51 3.28 -10.78
N GLU A 133 -15.76 2.95 -10.46
CA GLU A 133 -16.41 3.27 -9.19
C GLU A 133 -16.76 2.01 -8.40
N THR A 134 -17.48 1.08 -9.03
CA THR A 134 -17.97 -0.12 -8.34
C THR A 134 -16.83 -1.12 -8.20
N THR A 135 -16.48 -1.42 -6.94
CA THR A 135 -15.52 -2.48 -6.62
C THR A 135 -16.18 -3.84 -6.64
N PHE A 136 -15.60 -4.79 -7.37
CA PHE A 136 -16.23 -6.07 -7.69
C PHE A 136 -15.43 -7.31 -7.30
N THR A 137 -14.12 -7.18 -7.11
CA THR A 137 -13.26 -8.23 -6.59
C THR A 137 -12.32 -7.66 -5.54
N SER A 138 -11.76 -8.52 -4.69
CA SER A 138 -10.78 -8.15 -3.66
C SER A 138 -9.52 -8.99 -3.86
N ILE A 139 -8.35 -8.35 -3.85
CA ILE A 139 -7.08 -9.06 -3.83
C ILE A 139 -6.50 -9.10 -2.42
N MET A 140 -6.11 -10.29 -1.97
CA MET A 140 -5.30 -10.49 -0.77
C MET A 140 -3.86 -10.77 -1.18
N PHE A 141 -2.90 -10.08 -0.56
CA PHE A 141 -1.48 -10.30 -0.80
C PHE A 141 -0.89 -11.21 0.28
N GLN A 142 0.08 -12.04 -0.09
CA GLN A 142 0.84 -12.87 0.83
C GLN A 142 2.34 -12.78 0.55
N PHE A 143 3.15 -12.82 1.60
CA PHE A 143 4.59 -13.06 1.42
C PHE A 143 4.82 -14.52 1.03
N VAL A 144 5.63 -14.73 0.00
CA VAL A 144 6.19 -16.06 -0.28
C VAL A 144 7.43 -16.30 0.57
N ARG A 145 7.67 -17.56 0.95
CA ARG A 145 8.77 -17.93 1.87
C ARG A 145 10.15 -17.61 1.29
N SER A 146 10.31 -17.86 -0.01
CA SER A 146 11.49 -17.57 -0.80
C SER A 146 11.03 -16.83 -2.04
N LYS A 147 11.85 -15.90 -2.55
CA LYS A 147 11.54 -15.21 -3.81
C LYS A 147 11.33 -16.23 -4.93
N SER A 148 10.32 -16.01 -5.76
CA SER A 148 10.10 -16.83 -6.94
C SER A 148 11.21 -16.62 -7.97
N ASP A 149 11.35 -17.59 -8.87
CA ASP A 149 12.15 -17.44 -10.08
C ASP A 149 11.42 -16.47 -11.03
N PRO A 150 12.06 -15.37 -11.47
CA PRO A 150 11.45 -14.43 -12.41
C PRO A 150 11.20 -15.04 -13.80
N GLU A 151 11.84 -16.16 -14.15
CA GLU A 151 11.63 -16.82 -15.44
C GLU A 151 10.38 -17.72 -15.46
N GLN A 152 9.90 -18.16 -14.29
CA GLN A 152 8.68 -18.97 -14.16
C GLN A 152 7.41 -18.12 -14.14
N HIS A 153 7.07 -17.52 -15.27
CA HIS A 153 5.85 -16.73 -15.42
C HIS A 153 5.18 -16.95 -16.79
N ASP A 154 4.02 -17.60 -16.78
CA ASP A 154 3.20 -17.79 -18.00
C ASP A 154 2.17 -16.65 -18.18
N ASN A 155 2.02 -15.81 -17.15
CA ASN A 155 1.02 -14.75 -17.06
C ASN A 155 1.54 -13.43 -17.64
N ARG A 156 1.46 -13.29 -18.97
CA ARG A 156 1.78 -12.02 -19.65
C ARG A 156 0.87 -10.88 -19.14
N PRO A 157 1.38 -9.64 -19.06
CA PRO A 157 0.58 -8.50 -18.63
C PRO A 157 -0.68 -8.32 -19.45
N GLY A 158 -1.81 -8.11 -18.76
CA GLY A 158 -3.11 -7.93 -19.39
C GLY A 158 -3.71 -9.19 -20.05
N ARG A 159 -3.06 -10.36 -19.94
CA ARG A 159 -3.53 -11.65 -20.50
C ARG A 159 -4.02 -11.55 -21.96
N PRO A 160 -3.16 -11.09 -22.90
CA PRO A 160 -3.50 -11.00 -24.31
C PRO A 160 -3.94 -12.36 -24.88
N ASP A 161 -3.43 -13.47 -24.35
CA ASP A 161 -3.84 -14.83 -24.71
C ASP A 161 -5.34 -15.10 -24.45
N ILE A 162 -5.92 -14.50 -23.40
CA ILE A 162 -7.36 -14.56 -23.13
C ILE A 162 -8.08 -13.53 -23.99
N LEU A 163 -7.60 -12.28 -23.99
CA LEU A 163 -8.31 -11.16 -24.62
C LEU A 163 -8.32 -11.24 -26.15
N ASN A 164 -7.35 -11.90 -26.77
CA ASN A 164 -7.36 -12.16 -28.22
C ASN A 164 -8.58 -12.97 -28.68
N LYS A 165 -9.19 -13.77 -27.79
CA LYS A 165 -10.40 -14.56 -28.10
C LYS A 165 -11.67 -13.71 -28.14
N VAL A 166 -11.62 -12.52 -27.56
CA VAL A 166 -12.78 -11.65 -27.35
C VAL A 166 -13.07 -10.78 -28.58
N GLY A 167 -12.07 -10.54 -29.44
CA GLY A 167 -12.22 -9.67 -30.61
C GLY A 167 -12.21 -8.19 -30.23
N LEU A 168 -11.13 -7.75 -29.57
CA LEU A 168 -10.96 -6.37 -29.11
C LEU A 168 -11.05 -5.36 -30.27
N THR A 169 -11.75 -4.26 -30.04
CA THR A 169 -11.71 -3.09 -30.92
C THR A 169 -10.37 -2.35 -30.79
N ASP A 170 -10.05 -1.49 -31.76
CA ASP A 170 -8.80 -0.70 -31.74
C ASP A 170 -8.65 0.14 -30.49
N LYS A 171 -9.74 0.75 -30.00
CA LYS A 171 -9.74 1.57 -28.77
C LYS A 171 -9.48 0.74 -27.52
N GLU A 172 -10.06 -0.45 -27.44
CA GLU A 172 -9.86 -1.36 -26.31
C GLU A 172 -8.41 -1.89 -26.31
N ASN A 173 -7.88 -2.21 -27.49
CA ASN A 173 -6.47 -2.55 -27.68
C ASN A 173 -5.55 -1.39 -27.26
N GLU A 174 -5.85 -0.16 -27.66
CA GLU A 174 -5.06 1.02 -27.28
C GLU A 174 -5.03 1.18 -25.74
N TRP A 175 -6.20 1.10 -25.09
CA TRP A 175 -6.31 1.21 -23.63
C TRP A 175 -5.52 0.14 -22.88
N LEU A 176 -5.59 -1.11 -23.35
CA LEU A 176 -4.85 -2.24 -22.77
C LEU A 176 -3.34 -2.08 -22.96
N ASN A 177 -2.91 -1.52 -24.08
CA ASN A 177 -1.49 -1.34 -24.43
C ASN A 177 -0.88 -0.04 -23.87
N GLU A 178 -1.64 0.76 -23.12
CA GLU A 178 -1.09 1.91 -22.41
C GLU A 178 0.13 1.51 -21.56
N ARG A 179 1.22 2.28 -21.64
CA ARG A 179 2.53 1.86 -21.10
C ARG A 179 2.49 1.53 -19.62
N PHE A 180 1.72 2.28 -18.82
CA PHE A 180 1.66 2.02 -17.38
C PHE A 180 0.94 0.72 -17.01
N ARG A 181 0.14 0.13 -17.92
CA ARG A 181 -0.48 -1.19 -17.71
C ARG A 181 0.45 -2.35 -18.05
N ASN A 182 1.54 -2.09 -18.77
CA ASN A 182 2.41 -3.15 -19.29
C ASN A 182 3.84 -3.09 -18.78
N TYR A 183 4.29 -1.92 -18.30
CA TYR A 183 5.67 -1.72 -17.82
C TYR A 183 5.71 -1.21 -16.38
N LYS A 184 6.49 -1.90 -15.55
CA LYS A 184 6.68 -1.62 -14.13
C LYS A 184 7.17 -0.19 -13.86
N GLU A 185 8.07 0.33 -14.69
CA GLU A 185 8.66 1.67 -14.56
C GLU A 185 7.63 2.75 -14.91
N SER A 186 6.86 2.52 -15.98
CA SER A 186 5.77 3.41 -16.38
C SER A 186 4.65 3.41 -15.32
N LEU A 187 4.28 2.24 -14.78
CA LEU A 187 3.34 2.13 -13.66
C LEU A 187 3.81 2.92 -12.44
N GLN A 188 5.07 2.78 -12.08
CA GLN A 188 5.64 3.49 -10.95
C GLN A 188 5.60 5.02 -11.13
N THR A 189 5.89 5.48 -12.35
CA THR A 189 5.88 6.89 -12.73
C THR A 189 4.45 7.44 -12.64
N GLN A 190 3.50 6.72 -13.25
CA GLN A 190 2.09 7.06 -13.23
C GLN A 190 1.53 7.10 -11.81
N LEU A 191 1.83 6.09 -10.99
CA LEU A 191 1.43 6.01 -9.59
C LEU A 191 1.97 7.21 -8.76
N LYS A 192 3.23 7.59 -8.96
CA LYS A 192 3.84 8.73 -8.25
C LYS A 192 3.25 10.07 -8.69
N LYS A 193 2.93 10.22 -9.97
CA LYS A 193 2.51 11.49 -10.57
C LYS A 193 1.02 11.76 -10.40
N ASP A 194 0.18 10.73 -10.60
CA ASP A 194 -1.25 10.93 -10.85
C ASP A 194 -2.15 10.31 -9.75
N SER A 195 -1.59 9.63 -8.74
CA SER A 195 -2.36 9.14 -7.58
C SER A 195 -2.11 10.01 -6.35
N LYS A 196 -3.08 10.87 -6.04
CA LYS A 196 -3.07 11.72 -4.82
C LYS A 196 -2.99 10.86 -3.55
N ASP A 197 -3.81 9.82 -3.45
CA ASP A 197 -3.83 8.93 -2.28
C ASP A 197 -2.49 8.23 -2.04
N PHE A 198 -1.76 7.89 -3.11
CA PHE A 198 -0.42 7.33 -2.98
C PHE A 198 0.61 8.38 -2.56
N GLN A 199 0.51 9.62 -3.09
CA GLN A 199 1.38 10.73 -2.68
C GLN A 199 1.19 11.03 -1.19
N ASP A 200 -0.06 11.11 -0.72
CA ASP A 200 -0.40 11.34 0.69
C ASP A 200 0.13 10.21 1.58
N LEU A 201 -0.03 8.96 1.14
CA LEU A 201 0.53 7.79 1.81
C LEU A 201 2.06 7.89 1.92
N ARG A 202 2.75 8.20 0.82
CA ARG A 202 4.22 8.32 0.79
C ARG A 202 4.71 9.43 1.70
N ASN A 203 4.04 10.58 1.70
CA ASN A 203 4.37 11.71 2.56
C ASN A 203 4.21 11.36 4.05
N LYS A 204 3.13 10.65 4.42
CA LYS A 204 2.93 10.13 5.78
C LYS A 204 4.09 9.25 6.24
N TYR A 205 4.58 8.34 5.40
CA TYR A 205 5.70 7.46 5.74
C TYR A 205 7.05 8.18 5.77
N ASN A 206 7.29 9.14 4.86
CA ASN A 206 8.49 9.96 4.87
C ASN A 206 8.55 10.83 6.15
N ASN A 207 7.45 11.47 6.53
CA ASN A 207 7.38 12.28 7.74
C ASN A 207 7.58 11.44 9.00
N LYS A 208 7.04 10.21 9.06
CA LYS A 208 7.29 9.28 10.17
C LYS A 208 8.76 8.86 10.27
N ASN A 209 9.47 8.80 9.14
CA ASN A 209 10.89 8.45 9.08
C ASN A 209 11.84 9.63 9.33
N ASN A 210 11.33 10.85 9.50
CA ASN A 210 12.16 11.97 9.93
C ASN A 210 12.59 11.74 11.39
N ASN A 211 13.74 11.07 11.56
CA ASN A 211 14.39 10.81 12.85
C ASN A 211 14.69 12.09 13.66
N LEU A 212 14.53 13.28 13.07
CA LEU A 212 14.80 14.54 13.75
C LEU A 212 13.90 14.72 14.99
N ASP A 213 12.61 14.42 14.89
CA ASP A 213 11.69 14.53 16.05
C ASP A 213 12.03 13.50 17.14
N LEU A 214 12.56 12.34 16.73
CA LEU A 214 13.00 11.30 17.66
C LEU A 214 14.34 11.67 18.32
N LEU A 215 15.26 12.33 17.59
CA LEU A 215 16.59 12.68 18.06
C LEU A 215 16.64 14.01 18.82
N LEU A 216 15.72 14.93 18.54
CA LEU A 216 15.64 16.25 19.15
C LEU A 216 15.69 16.22 20.69
N PRO A 217 14.90 15.38 21.41
CA PRO A 217 15.01 15.31 22.86
C PRO A 217 16.38 14.84 23.35
N TYR A 218 17.03 13.91 22.65
CA TYR A 218 18.39 13.44 22.99
C TYR A 218 19.44 14.53 22.79
N ILE A 219 19.31 15.32 21.72
CA ILE A 219 20.18 16.47 21.44
C ILE A 219 20.02 17.53 22.54
N ILE A 220 18.78 17.84 22.93
CA ILE A 220 18.46 18.80 24.00
C ILE A 220 19.03 18.33 25.34
N TYR A 221 18.74 17.11 25.78
CA TYR A 221 19.26 16.60 27.05
C TYR A 221 20.80 16.49 27.05
N GLY A 222 21.38 16.02 25.93
CA GLY A 222 22.84 15.92 25.80
C GLY A 222 23.53 17.27 25.89
N THR A 223 23.00 18.31 25.24
CA THR A 223 23.56 19.67 25.34
C THR A 223 23.48 20.24 26.75
N PHE A 224 22.36 20.05 27.46
CA PHE A 224 22.23 20.49 28.85
C PHE A 224 23.19 19.76 29.80
N ILE A 225 23.36 18.44 29.66
CA ILE A 225 24.29 17.64 30.47
C ILE A 225 25.73 18.12 30.27
N ILE A 226 26.15 18.37 29.01
CA ILE A 226 27.49 18.86 28.70
C ILE A 226 27.70 20.25 29.30
N ALA A 227 26.74 21.16 29.15
CA ALA A 227 26.82 22.51 29.68
C ALA A 227 26.91 22.52 31.22
N SER A 228 26.06 21.76 31.91
CA SER A 228 26.04 21.69 33.38
C SER A 228 27.30 21.01 33.94
N SER A 229 27.78 19.96 33.29
CA SER A 229 29.04 19.28 33.66
C SER A 229 30.25 20.18 33.47
N SER A 230 30.27 20.96 32.37
CA SER A 230 31.36 21.91 32.10
C SER A 230 31.36 23.05 33.11
N LEU A 231 30.18 23.57 33.47
CA LEU A 231 30.03 24.56 34.53
C LEU A 231 30.49 23.99 35.90
N GLY A 232 30.06 22.78 36.25
CA GLY A 232 30.49 22.11 37.47
C GLY A 232 32.01 21.91 37.54
N GLY A 233 32.62 21.45 36.45
CA GLY A 233 34.08 21.31 36.35
C GLY A 233 34.82 22.64 36.48
N TYR A 234 34.31 23.71 35.88
CA TYR A 234 34.87 25.05 36.04
C TYR A 234 34.78 25.55 37.48
N LEU A 235 33.62 25.39 38.13
CA LEU A 235 33.38 25.78 39.52
C LEU A 235 34.25 24.98 40.51
N TYR A 236 34.49 23.70 40.21
CA TYR A 236 35.38 22.85 41.01
C TYR A 236 36.84 23.29 40.89
N ASN A 237 37.33 23.53 39.66
CA ASN A 237 38.72 23.94 39.44
C ASN A 237 39.04 25.33 40.04
N ASN A 238 38.06 26.23 40.13
CA ASN A 238 38.22 27.59 40.65
C ASN A 238 37.67 27.76 42.08
N GLN A 239 37.45 26.65 42.79
CA GLN A 239 36.77 26.63 44.07
C GLN A 239 37.43 27.54 45.14
N SER A 240 38.76 27.59 45.19
CA SER A 240 39.51 28.40 46.18
C SER A 240 39.19 29.89 46.08
N ASN A 241 38.97 30.41 44.87
CA ASN A 241 38.69 31.81 44.61
C ASN A 241 37.19 32.13 44.63
N LEU A 242 36.37 31.22 44.11
CA LEU A 242 34.94 31.47 43.90
C LEU A 242 34.08 31.21 45.14
N LYS A 243 34.53 30.39 46.10
CA LYS A 243 33.77 30.07 47.33
C LYS A 243 33.37 31.30 48.16
N GLN A 244 34.12 32.40 48.06
CA GLN A 244 33.82 33.64 48.78
C GLN A 244 32.72 34.47 48.10
N THR A 245 32.33 34.14 46.87
CA THR A 245 31.27 34.85 46.15
C THR A 245 29.89 34.33 46.56
N ASN A 246 28.92 35.25 46.66
CA ASN A 246 27.55 34.97 47.10
C ASN A 246 26.76 34.06 46.15
N TRP A 247 27.13 33.97 44.87
CA TRP A 247 26.42 33.18 43.86
C TRP A 247 26.97 31.76 43.67
N TYR A 248 28.16 31.45 44.20
CA TYR A 248 28.86 30.18 43.97
C TYR A 248 28.06 28.96 44.46
N SER A 249 27.49 29.03 45.67
CA SER A 249 26.71 27.94 46.24
C SER A 249 25.48 27.61 45.40
N ALA A 250 24.78 28.64 44.93
CA ALA A 250 23.64 28.50 44.03
C ALA A 250 24.07 27.89 42.70
N ALA A 251 25.11 28.41 42.04
CA ALA A 251 25.57 27.91 40.75
C ALA A 251 26.06 26.45 40.82
N ASN A 252 26.78 26.08 41.88
CA ASN A 252 27.26 24.71 42.07
C ASN A 252 26.09 23.73 42.33
N PHE A 253 25.10 24.15 43.13
CA PHE A 253 23.87 23.39 43.33
C PHE A 253 23.11 23.20 42.01
N PHE A 254 22.98 24.25 41.21
CA PHE A 254 22.33 24.16 39.90
C PHE A 254 23.08 23.25 38.94
N ALA A 255 24.41 23.34 38.84
CA ALA A 255 25.21 22.48 37.98
C ALA A 255 25.04 21.00 38.32
N ASP A 256 25.08 20.65 39.60
CA ASP A 256 24.94 19.26 40.05
C ASP A 256 23.52 18.72 39.85
N LYS A 257 22.49 19.48 40.29
CA LYS A 257 21.08 19.07 40.14
C LYS A 257 20.62 19.05 38.69
N ALA A 258 21.07 19.98 37.86
CA ALA A 258 20.75 19.98 36.44
C ALA A 258 21.35 18.75 35.74
N THR A 259 22.62 18.42 36.01
CA THR A 259 23.27 17.24 35.41
C THR A 259 22.48 15.98 35.75
N LEU A 260 22.20 15.73 37.04
CA LEU A 260 21.42 14.57 37.47
C LEU A 260 20.00 14.56 36.90
N GLY A 261 19.32 15.70 36.90
CA GLY A 261 17.96 15.83 36.40
C GLY A 261 17.85 15.52 34.91
N PHE A 262 18.73 16.09 34.08
CA PHE A 262 18.74 15.84 32.64
C PHE A 262 19.21 14.43 32.29
N THR A 263 20.16 13.85 33.02
CA THR A 263 20.53 12.43 32.85
C THR A 263 19.36 11.52 33.17
N GLY A 264 18.63 11.78 34.27
CA GLY A 264 17.42 11.03 34.61
C GLY A 264 16.34 11.14 33.54
N ALA A 265 16.09 12.34 33.02
CA ALA A 265 15.14 12.57 31.94
C ALA A 265 15.51 11.84 30.65
N LEU A 266 16.80 11.81 30.29
CA LEU A 266 17.32 11.08 29.14
C LEU A 266 17.10 9.57 29.27
N ILE A 267 17.34 8.99 30.46
CA ILE A 267 17.12 7.56 30.73
C ILE A 267 15.62 7.22 30.60
N VAL A 268 14.74 8.03 31.19
CA VAL A 268 13.28 7.83 31.09
C VAL A 268 12.82 7.89 29.64
N GLN A 269 13.32 8.86 28.86
CA GLN A 269 13.01 8.98 27.44
C GLN A 269 13.47 7.74 26.65
N LEU A 270 14.69 7.26 26.90
CA LEU A 270 15.23 6.06 26.27
C LEU A 270 14.37 4.82 26.55
N VAL A 271 13.96 4.61 27.80
CA VAL A 271 13.10 3.49 28.20
C VAL A 271 11.74 3.55 27.49
N ASN A 272 11.12 4.74 27.45
CA ASN A 272 9.84 4.93 26.75
C ASN A 272 9.94 4.62 25.25
N ASP A 273 11.04 5.01 24.60
CA ASP A 273 11.23 4.76 23.17
C ASP A 273 11.49 3.28 22.87
N ILE A 274 12.24 2.57 23.73
CA ILE A 274 12.41 1.11 23.64
C ILE A 274 11.05 0.40 23.78
N GLN A 275 10.23 0.80 24.76
CA GLN A 275 8.91 0.20 24.96
C GLN A 275 7.96 0.45 23.78
N LYS A 276 7.99 1.65 23.18
CA LYS A 276 7.19 1.96 21.98
C LYS A 276 7.59 1.11 20.78
N ARG A 277 8.90 0.84 20.60
CA ARG A 277 9.38 -0.03 19.51
C ARG A 277 8.93 -1.47 19.70
N ASN A 278 8.97 -2.00 20.92
CA ASN A 278 8.54 -3.37 21.21
C ASN A 278 7.03 -3.61 21.04
N LYS A 279 6.20 -2.56 21.12
CA LYS A 279 4.75 -2.66 20.86
C LYS A 279 4.36 -2.61 19.38
N GLN A 280 5.31 -2.35 18.47
CA GLN A 280 5.07 -2.21 17.02
C GLN A 280 5.61 -3.40 16.20
N ILE A 281 6.16 -4.42 16.87
CA ILE A 281 6.60 -5.71 16.31
C ILE A 281 5.57 -6.76 16.73
#